data_AF-A0A2E0GZG2-F1
#
_entry.id   AF-A0A2E0GZG2-F1
#
_cell.length_a   1.000
_cell.length_b   1.000
_cell.length_c   1.000
_cell.angle_alpha   90.00
_cell.angle_beta   90.00
_cell.angle_gamma   90.00
#
_symmetry.space_group_name_H-M   'P 1'
#
loop_
_entity.id
_entity.type
_entity.pdbx_description
1 polymer ?
#
loop_
_entity_poly.entity_id
_entity_poly.type
_entity_poly.pdbx_seq_one_letter_code
_entity_poly.pdbx_strand_id
1 'polypeptide(L)'
;MKKSISNSYIYFFGALVLTYLFFFFFRSDLIHKYFFYILSFNFLIDLIFKFLNKGVFVGHNHSVLIVIFSTILRLSLSIIFIFLFGLFGVVDFMLFTINYLVIFLLFIIFEITILLINLQR
;
A
#
# COMPACT_ATOMS: atom_id res chain seq x y z
N MET A 1 10.22 -7.48 20.38
CA MET A 1 8.88 -7.39 19.74
C MET A 1 8.85 -6.71 18.37
N LYS A 2 9.67 -5.67 18.08
CA LYS A 2 9.74 -4.97 16.76
C LYS A 2 9.96 -5.88 15.52
N LYS A 3 10.59 -7.04 15.69
CA LYS A 3 10.93 -7.99 14.61
C LYS A 3 9.71 -8.74 14.06
N SER A 4 8.67 -8.99 14.89
CA SER A 4 7.47 -9.74 14.49
C SER A 4 6.62 -8.95 13.48
N ILE A 5 6.35 -7.68 13.77
CA ILE A 5 5.52 -6.81 12.92
C ILE A 5 6.16 -6.60 11.55
N SER A 6 7.49 -6.47 11.47
CA SER A 6 8.19 -6.34 10.19
C SER A 6 7.99 -7.54 9.27
N ASN A 7 7.89 -8.75 9.82
CA ASN A 7 7.68 -9.95 9.02
C ASN A 7 6.25 -10.03 8.49
N SER A 8 5.25 -9.52 9.21
CA SER A 8 3.85 -9.52 8.75
C SER A 8 3.66 -8.75 7.43
N TYR A 9 4.35 -7.62 7.24
CA TYR A 9 4.30 -6.87 5.97
C TYR A 9 4.92 -7.65 4.80
N ILE A 10 6.02 -8.38 5.05
CA ILE A 10 6.68 -9.20 4.04
C ILE A 10 5.76 -10.36 3.63
N TYR A 11 5.09 -11.00 4.60
CA TYR A 11 4.11 -12.06 4.31
C TYR A 11 2.89 -11.53 3.55
N PHE A 12 2.36 -10.38 3.94
CA PHE A 12 1.24 -9.74 3.24
C PHE A 12 1.59 -9.38 1.79
N PHE A 13 2.74 -8.73 1.58
CA PHE A 13 3.24 -8.43 0.24
C PHE A 13 3.48 -9.70 -0.58
N GLY A 14 4.13 -10.71 0.01
CA GLY A 14 4.36 -12.00 -0.61
C GLY A 14 3.06 -12.69 -1.04
N ALA A 15 2.01 -12.63 -0.20
CA ALA A 15 0.69 -13.18 -0.51
C ALA A 15 0.04 -12.46 -1.69
N LEU A 16 0.15 -11.13 -1.77
CA LEU A 16 -0.37 -10.36 -2.91
C LEU A 16 0.39 -10.66 -4.21
N VAL A 17 1.71 -10.80 -4.16
CA VAL A 17 2.52 -11.23 -5.31
C VAL A 17 2.13 -12.64 -5.76
N LEU A 18 1.96 -13.58 -4.83
CA LEU A 18 1.52 -14.94 -5.15
C LEU A 18 0.13 -14.96 -5.77
N THR A 19 -0.79 -14.13 -5.25
CA THR A 19 -2.14 -13.99 -5.81
C THR A 19 -2.08 -13.44 -7.24
N TYR A 20 -1.26 -12.42 -7.48
CA TYR A 20 -1.02 -11.91 -8.83
C TYR A 20 -0.48 -12.99 -9.77
N LEU A 21 0.55 -13.73 -9.35
CA LEU A 21 1.13 -14.80 -10.14
C LEU A 21 0.10 -15.89 -10.45
N PHE A 22 -0.72 -16.26 -9.46
CA PHE A 22 -1.81 -17.21 -9.65
C PHE A 22 -2.75 -16.73 -10.77
N PHE A 23 -3.32 -15.53 -10.66
CA PHE A 23 -4.22 -15.00 -11.69
C PHE A 23 -3.54 -14.74 -13.05
N PHE A 24 -2.24 -14.45 -13.07
CA PHE A 24 -1.45 -14.34 -14.30
C PHE A 24 -1.40 -15.68 -15.06
N PHE A 25 -1.17 -16.79 -14.36
CA PHE A 25 -1.20 -18.13 -14.98
C PHE A 25 -2.59 -18.52 -15.50
N PHE A 26 -3.66 -18.05 -14.86
CA PHE A 26 -5.04 -18.31 -15.29
C PHE A 26 -5.57 -17.33 -16.36
N ARG A 27 -4.74 -16.41 -16.88
CA ARG A 27 -5.12 -15.39 -17.90
C ARG A 27 -6.42 -14.67 -17.56
N SER A 28 -6.54 -14.21 -16.32
CA SER A 28 -7.72 -13.45 -15.90
C SER A 28 -7.67 -12.03 -16.45
N ASP A 29 -8.67 -11.64 -17.24
CA ASP A 29 -8.87 -10.25 -17.71
C ASP A 29 -9.20 -9.27 -16.58
N LEU A 30 -9.40 -9.76 -15.35
CA LEU A 30 -9.68 -8.95 -14.16
C LEU A 30 -8.44 -8.22 -13.63
N ILE A 31 -7.24 -8.71 -13.94
CA ILE A 31 -5.99 -8.12 -13.46
C ILE A 31 -5.37 -7.26 -14.55
N HIS A 32 -5.17 -5.98 -14.20
CA HIS A 32 -4.52 -5.05 -15.09
C HIS A 32 -3.05 -5.43 -15.36
N LYS A 33 -2.56 -5.25 -16.60
CA LYS A 33 -1.15 -5.54 -16.97
C LYS A 33 -0.12 -4.85 -16.07
N TYR A 34 -0.46 -3.67 -15.55
CA TYR A 34 0.40 -2.89 -14.65
C TYR A 34 0.19 -3.17 -13.15
N PHE A 35 -0.50 -4.26 -12.79
CA PHE A 35 -0.76 -4.62 -11.39
C PHE A 35 0.51 -4.69 -10.53
N PHE A 36 1.62 -5.20 -11.06
CA PHE A 36 2.87 -5.24 -10.32
C PHE A 36 3.40 -3.84 -9.97
N TYR A 37 3.21 -2.85 -10.85
CA TYR A 37 3.58 -1.46 -10.57
C TYR A 37 2.68 -0.83 -9.50
N ILE A 38 1.37 -1.12 -9.55
CA ILE A 38 0.40 -0.73 -8.51
C ILE A 38 0.84 -1.26 -7.15
N LEU A 39 1.18 -2.55 -7.08
CA LEU A 39 1.60 -3.22 -5.87
C LEU A 39 2.91 -2.63 -5.32
N SER A 40 3.90 -2.47 -6.20
CA SER A 40 5.22 -1.93 -5.85
C SER A 40 5.13 -0.50 -5.34
N PHE A 41 4.29 0.33 -5.96
CA PHE A 41 4.08 1.71 -5.55
C PHE A 41 3.52 1.80 -4.11
N ASN A 42 2.46 1.06 -3.81
CA ASN A 42 1.85 1.04 -2.47
C ASN A 42 2.84 0.54 -1.41
N PHE A 43 3.61 -0.51 -1.73
CA PHE A 43 4.64 -1.04 -0.84
C PHE A 43 5.79 -0.05 -0.59
N LEU A 44 6.28 0.63 -1.62
CA LEU A 44 7.35 1.63 -1.49
C LEU A 44 6.90 2.82 -0.64
N ILE A 45 5.68 3.30 -0.84
CA ILE A 45 5.12 4.36 -0.01
C ILE A 45 5.06 3.93 1.46
N ASP A 46 4.59 2.72 1.73
CA ASP A 46 4.52 2.19 3.08
C ASP A 46 5.91 2.10 3.74
N LEU A 47 6.92 1.62 3.01
CA LEU A 47 8.31 1.62 3.47
C LEU A 47 8.83 3.03 3.78
N ILE A 48 8.61 4.00 2.87
CA ILE A 48 9.06 5.38 3.05
C ILE A 48 8.47 5.97 4.33
N PHE A 49 7.15 5.84 4.53
CA PHE A 49 6.51 6.35 5.76
C PHE A 49 7.00 5.65 7.01
N LYS A 50 7.23 4.34 6.95
CA LYS A 50 7.79 3.60 8.08
C LYS A 50 9.21 4.05 8.43
N PHE A 51 10.02 4.40 7.44
CA PHE A 51 11.36 4.98 7.65
C PHE A 51 11.29 6.39 8.24
N LEU A 52 10.46 7.27 7.67
CA LEU A 52 10.29 8.64 8.14
C LEU A 52 9.77 8.66 9.59
N ASN A 53 8.76 7.84 9.89
CA ASN A 53 8.13 7.80 11.21
C ASN A 53 9.04 7.15 12.26
N LYS A 54 10.00 6.30 11.88
CA LYS A 54 10.93 5.64 12.80
C LYS A 54 11.75 6.62 13.65
N GLY A 55 12.04 7.81 13.12
CA GLY A 55 12.78 8.87 13.81
C GLY A 55 11.91 9.77 14.71
N VAL A 56 10.58 9.76 14.55
CA VAL A 56 9.69 10.73 15.20
C VAL A 56 8.98 10.16 16.45
N PHE A 57 8.94 8.83 16.61
CA PHE A 57 8.38 8.16 17.80
C PHE A 57 9.15 8.38 19.13
N VAL A 58 10.15 9.28 19.16
CA VAL A 58 10.85 9.67 20.39
C VAL A 58 10.04 10.68 21.22
N GLY A 59 9.07 11.38 20.61
CA GLY A 59 8.17 12.32 21.30
C GLY A 59 6.71 11.86 21.31
N HIS A 60 6.20 11.43 22.47
CA HIS A 60 4.85 10.87 22.65
C HIS A 60 3.69 11.77 22.17
N ASN A 61 3.87 13.09 22.06
CA ASN A 61 2.78 14.04 21.82
C ASN A 61 2.38 14.27 20.36
N HIS A 62 3.14 13.79 19.37
CA HIS A 62 2.90 14.12 17.94
C HIS A 62 2.49 12.92 17.07
N SER A 63 2.31 11.73 17.66
CA SER A 63 2.08 10.49 16.90
C SER A 63 0.84 10.54 16.00
N VAL A 64 -0.26 11.14 16.47
CA VAL A 64 -1.53 11.21 15.72
C VAL A 64 -1.40 12.15 14.51
N LEU A 65 -0.80 13.33 14.68
CA LEU A 65 -0.61 14.29 13.59
C LEU A 65 0.28 13.72 12.47
N ILE A 66 1.27 12.91 12.83
CA ILE A 66 2.16 12.23 11.86
C ILE A 66 1.40 11.19 11.06
N VAL A 67 0.52 10.40 11.70
CA VAL A 67 -0.33 9.43 11.01
C VAL A 67 -1.30 10.13 10.06
N ILE A 68 -1.92 11.25 10.48
CA ILE A 68 -2.80 12.05 9.63
C ILE A 68 -2.02 12.60 8.43
N PHE A 69 -0.85 13.22 8.66
CA PHE A 69 -0.01 13.75 7.59
C PHE A 69 0.44 12.65 6.61
N SER A 70 0.84 11.49 7.14
CA SER A 70 1.21 10.31 6.36
C SER A 70 0.05 9.85 5.47
N THR A 71 -1.17 9.85 6.00
CA THR A 71 -2.37 9.45 5.27
C THR A 71 -2.69 10.44 4.14
N ILE A 72 -2.62 11.74 4.41
CA ILE A 72 -2.83 12.80 3.41
C ILE A 72 -1.78 12.69 2.30
N LEU A 73 -0.50 12.59 2.68
CA LEU A 73 0.59 12.51 1.71
C LEU A 73 0.47 11.22 0.86
N ARG A 74 0.08 10.09 1.46
CA ARG A 74 -0.23 8.85 0.73
C ARG A 74 -1.33 9.08 -0.30
N LEU A 75 -2.46 9.66 0.10
CA LEU A 75 -3.56 9.98 -0.82
C LEU A 75 -3.13 10.92 -1.96
N SER A 76 -2.38 11.97 -1.66
CA SER A 76 -1.88 12.89 -2.69
C SER A 76 -0.96 12.17 -3.70
N LEU A 77 -0.01 11.36 -3.21
CA LEU A 77 0.87 10.57 -4.07
C LEU A 77 0.08 9.53 -4.88
N SER A 78 -0.94 8.91 -4.30
CA SER A 78 -1.85 7.99 -4.99
C SER A 78 -2.55 8.66 -6.18
N ILE A 79 -3.10 9.86 -5.97
CA ILE A 79 -3.76 10.63 -7.03
C ILE A 79 -2.76 10.96 -8.14
N ILE A 80 -1.56 11.44 -7.78
CA ILE A 80 -0.49 11.74 -8.76
C ILE A 80 -0.13 10.49 -9.56
N PHE A 81 0.03 9.35 -8.90
CA PHE A 81 0.37 8.09 -9.56
C PHE A 81 -0.70 7.65 -10.57
N ILE A 82 -1.97 7.68 -10.18
CA ILE A 82 -3.08 7.34 -11.09
C ILE A 82 -3.09 8.30 -12.28
N PHE A 83 -2.95 9.60 -12.02
CA PHE A 83 -2.98 10.62 -13.07
C PHE A 83 -1.82 10.46 -14.06
N LEU A 84 -0.60 10.19 -13.59
CA LEU A 84 0.56 9.91 -14.44
C LEU A 84 0.29 8.74 -15.39
N PHE A 85 -0.27 7.63 -14.88
CA PHE A 85 -0.65 6.49 -15.71
C PHE A 85 -1.78 6.82 -16.69
N GLY A 86 -2.70 7.71 -16.32
CA GLY A 86 -3.70 8.26 -17.25
C GLY A 86 -3.05 9.01 -18.42
N LEU A 87 -2.02 9.82 -18.16
CA LEU A 87 -1.28 10.57 -19.19
C LEU A 87 -0.44 9.66 -20.11
N PHE A 88 0.07 8.54 -19.61
CA PHE A 88 0.82 7.56 -20.42
C PHE A 88 -0.06 6.75 -21.38
N GLY A 89 -1.38 6.96 -21.39
CA GLY A 89 -2.29 6.30 -22.34
C GLY A 89 -2.48 4.81 -22.04
N VAL A 90 -2.63 4.47 -20.76
CA VAL A 90 -2.85 3.08 -20.32
C VAL A 90 -4.13 2.51 -20.93
N VAL A 91 -3.99 1.37 -21.60
CA VAL A 91 -5.11 0.55 -22.11
C VAL A 91 -5.98 0.15 -20.92
N ASP A 92 -7.30 0.33 -21.02
CA ASP A 92 -8.26 0.02 -19.94
C ASP A 92 -8.00 0.74 -18.61
N PHE A 93 -7.83 2.07 -18.67
CA PHE A 93 -7.63 2.94 -17.50
C PHE A 93 -8.63 2.73 -16.35
N MET A 94 -9.88 2.39 -16.66
CA MET A 94 -10.89 2.06 -15.65
C MET A 94 -10.48 0.81 -14.85
N LEU A 95 -10.08 -0.26 -15.53
CA LEU A 95 -9.62 -1.49 -14.89
C LEU A 95 -8.35 -1.24 -14.07
N PHE A 96 -7.42 -0.43 -14.58
CA PHE A 96 -6.25 0.02 -13.84
C PHE A 96 -6.62 0.72 -12.54
N THR A 97 -7.56 1.67 -12.60
CA THR A 97 -8.00 2.46 -11.44
C THR A 97 -8.70 1.58 -10.40
N ILE A 98 -9.53 0.63 -10.82
CA ILE A 98 -10.18 -0.34 -9.92
C ILE A 98 -9.13 -1.22 -9.23
N ASN A 99 -8.21 -1.81 -10.00
CA ASN A 99 -7.11 -2.62 -9.45
C ASN A 99 -6.27 -1.82 -8.44
N TYR A 100 -6.01 -0.55 -8.75
CA TYR A 100 -5.33 0.36 -7.84
C TYR A 100 -6.09 0.56 -6.54
N LEU A 101 -7.38 0.87 -6.62
CA LEU A 101 -8.22 1.17 -5.47
C LEU A 101 -8.37 -0.05 -4.56
N VAL A 102 -8.51 -1.26 -5.12
CA VAL A 102 -8.55 -2.51 -4.34
C VAL A 102 -7.25 -2.71 -3.56
N ILE A 103 -6.10 -2.57 -4.21
CA ILE A 103 -4.79 -2.74 -3.54
C ILE A 103 -4.56 -1.68 -2.48
N PHE A 104 -4.91 -0.42 -2.78
CA PHE A 104 -4.83 0.68 -1.84
C PHE A 104 -5.66 0.41 -0.57
N LEU A 105 -6.92 -0.03 -0.73
CA LEU A 105 -7.79 -0.39 0.40
C LEU A 105 -7.24 -1.56 1.21
N LEU A 106 -6.70 -2.59 0.55
CA LEU A 106 -6.08 -3.73 1.23
C LEU A 106 -4.90 -3.30 2.12
N PHE A 107 -4.06 -2.38 1.64
CA PHE A 107 -2.96 -1.82 2.43
C PHE A 107 -3.47 -1.02 3.64
N ILE A 108 -4.50 -0.18 3.47
CA ILE A 108 -5.10 0.59 4.57
C ILE A 108 -5.69 -0.33 5.65
N ILE A 109 -6.49 -1.32 5.24
CA ILE A 109 -7.12 -2.27 6.18
C ILE A 109 -6.05 -3.03 6.97
N PHE A 110 -4.99 -3.47 6.29
CA PHE A 110 -3.88 -4.17 6.92
C PHE A 110 -3.17 -3.29 7.95
N GLU A 111 -2.90 -2.02 7.62
CA GLU A 111 -2.26 -1.07 8.52
C GLU A 111 -3.12 -0.79 9.77
N ILE A 112 -4.42 -0.52 9.58
CA ILE A 112 -5.37 -0.33 10.69
C ILE A 112 -5.41 -1.58 11.59
N THR A 113 -5.42 -2.78 11.00
CA THR A 113 -5.42 -4.04 11.76
C THR A 113 -4.18 -4.16 12.63
N ILE A 114 -3.00 -3.81 12.10
CA ILE A 114 -1.76 -3.80 12.89
C ILE A 114 -1.81 -2.76 14.02
N LEU A 115 -2.36 -1.57 13.75
CA LEU A 115 -2.53 -0.53 14.78
C LEU A 115 -3.47 -0.99 15.89
N LEU A 116 -4.61 -1.59 15.55
CA LEU A 116 -5.57 -2.14 16.52
C LEU A 116 -4.95 -3.24 17.38
N ILE A 117 -4.21 -4.19 16.78
CA ILE A 117 -3.50 -5.24 17.53
C ILE A 117 -2.48 -4.65 18.51
N ASN A 118 -1.80 -3.56 18.12
CA ASN A 118 -0.83 -2.90 18.99
C ASN A 118 -1.48 -2.08 20.12
N LEU A 119 -2.71 -1.59 19.94
CA LEU A 119 -3.44 -0.83 20.98
C LEU A 119 -4.10 -1.74 22.03
N GLN A 120 -4.43 -2.98 21.68
CA GLN A 120 -5.00 -3.97 22.60
C GLN A 120 -3.97 -4.60 23.55
N ARG A 121 -2.70 -4.19 23.49
CA ARG A 121 -1.58 -4.75 24.25
C ARG A 121 -0.90 -3.69 25.09
#